data_AF-A0A9P4GY79-F1
#
_entry.id   AF-A0A9P4GY79-F1
#
_cell.length_a   1.000
_cell.length_b   1.000
_cell.length_c   1.000
_cell.angle_alpha   90.00
_cell.angle_beta   90.00
_cell.angle_gamma   90.00
#
_symmetry.space_group_name_H-M   'P 1'
#
loop_
_entity.id
_entity.type
_entity.pdbx_description
1 polymer ?
#
loop_
_entity_poly.entity_id
_entity_poly.type
_entity_poly.pdbx_seq_one_letter_code
_entity_poly.pdbx_strand_id
1 'polypeptide(L)'
;MSHSWLQRKRKGELIELAQKAGLPDADGYLKDDLVELLEEHLNSHETTYAKQADFRDYYGRSGSPVKRERASPSEAVTLTKSRRRTLVKAPSEEPTPEKALSAPSTSALVTHTPRALNRRVSEVLSEVDIPASPAQLAEVADHSFQIVKAKTTELWDKTQIDYFKELVRENASSVATIQTLILLIEAAGLQWNTLQTTTTFALSDSVSKYTNSQYLFIPDFLALLTSDWWAPATLWSLTNWVLPLIFSYFFNLTLRSNTNRKSTDRQYPADPLTFNILKAILAYSAYKFPVVDPALTTNPGIVQANDLSWGPFAAETVGIVRNSVPGGYYGLQIGAVVGVLISLYDAALKK
;
A
#
# COMPACT_ATOMS: atom_id res chain seq x y z
N MET A 1 -23.57 -28.49 -12.54
CA MET A 1 -22.24 -28.98 -12.96
C MET A 1 -21.71 -28.05 -14.05
N SER A 2 -20.85 -28.46 -15.00
CA SER A 2 -20.29 -27.52 -15.98
C SER A 2 -21.16 -27.29 -17.23
N HIS A 3 -22.32 -26.64 -17.04
CA HIS A 3 -23.18 -26.12 -18.13
C HIS A 3 -22.37 -25.41 -19.24
N SER A 4 -21.39 -24.60 -18.85
CA SER A 4 -20.50 -23.86 -19.78
C SER A 4 -19.56 -24.74 -20.61
N TRP A 5 -19.36 -26.03 -20.27
CA TRP A 5 -18.66 -26.99 -21.12
C TRP A 5 -19.56 -27.44 -22.27
N LEU A 6 -20.84 -27.72 -22.00
CA LEU A 6 -21.84 -28.10 -23.01
C LEU A 6 -22.12 -26.96 -23.99
N GLN A 7 -22.32 -25.72 -23.50
CA GLN A 7 -22.54 -24.55 -24.37
C GLN A 7 -21.42 -24.31 -25.37
N ARG A 8 -20.18 -24.70 -25.05
CA ARG A 8 -19.00 -24.55 -25.92
C ARG A 8 -18.91 -25.58 -27.04
N LYS A 9 -19.65 -26.68 -26.95
CA LYS A 9 -19.67 -27.74 -27.97
C LYS A 9 -20.49 -27.30 -29.20
N ARG A 10 -20.14 -27.84 -30.38
CA ARG A 10 -20.92 -27.66 -31.62
C ARG A 10 -22.16 -28.56 -31.59
N LYS A 11 -23.22 -28.23 -32.35
CA LYS A 11 -24.46 -29.05 -32.37
C LYS A 11 -24.18 -30.52 -32.70
N GLY A 12 -23.30 -30.81 -33.67
CA GLY A 12 -22.90 -32.19 -33.99
C GLY A 12 -22.23 -32.93 -32.82
N GLU A 13 -21.31 -32.28 -32.10
CA GLU A 13 -20.67 -32.87 -30.91
C GLU A 13 -21.68 -33.10 -29.77
N LEU A 14 -22.68 -32.22 -29.64
CA LEU A 14 -23.76 -32.38 -28.67
C LEU A 14 -24.68 -33.56 -29.02
N ILE A 15 -24.99 -33.76 -30.31
CA ILE A 15 -25.73 -34.92 -30.81
C ILE A 15 -24.95 -36.22 -30.54
N GLU A 16 -23.64 -36.26 -30.83
CA GLU A 16 -22.79 -37.43 -30.52
C GLU A 16 -22.78 -37.74 -29.02
N LEU A 17 -22.70 -36.71 -28.16
CA LEU A 17 -22.79 -36.89 -26.71
C LEU A 17 -24.18 -37.35 -26.26
N ALA A 18 -25.26 -36.89 -26.89
CA ALA A 18 -26.62 -37.32 -26.59
C ALA A 18 -26.87 -38.78 -26.99
N GLN A 19 -26.38 -39.20 -28.16
CA GLN A 19 -26.41 -40.60 -28.59
C GLN A 19 -25.60 -41.49 -27.65
N LYS A 20 -24.41 -41.05 -27.21
CA LYS A 20 -23.59 -41.75 -26.19
C LYS A 20 -24.24 -41.80 -24.81
N ALA A 21 -24.98 -40.76 -24.43
CA ALA A 21 -25.79 -40.73 -23.21
C ALA A 21 -27.06 -41.59 -23.32
N GLY A 22 -27.51 -41.93 -24.53
CA GLY A 22 -28.73 -42.71 -24.76
C GLY A 22 -30.01 -41.89 -24.79
N LEU A 23 -29.94 -40.57 -25.06
CA LEU A 23 -31.14 -39.76 -25.28
C LEU A 23 -31.78 -40.12 -26.64
N PRO A 24 -33.09 -40.42 -26.70
CA PRO A 24 -33.82 -40.49 -27.96
C PRO A 24 -33.97 -39.09 -28.59
N ASP A 25 -34.18 -39.05 -29.91
CA ASP A 25 -34.59 -37.88 -30.70
C ASP A 25 -33.68 -36.63 -30.65
N ALA A 26 -32.41 -36.79 -30.24
CA ALA A 26 -31.42 -35.72 -30.09
C ALA A 26 -31.21 -34.83 -31.34
N ASP A 27 -31.46 -35.35 -32.55
CA ASP A 27 -31.29 -34.63 -33.81
C ASP A 27 -32.31 -33.49 -34.00
N GLY A 28 -33.52 -33.65 -33.46
CA GLY A 28 -34.65 -32.74 -33.64
C GLY A 28 -34.58 -31.45 -32.83
N TYR A 29 -33.85 -31.44 -31.71
CA TYR A 29 -33.81 -30.32 -30.78
C TYR A 29 -32.98 -29.13 -31.28
N LEU A 30 -33.28 -27.92 -30.79
CA LEU A 30 -32.38 -26.77 -30.95
C LEU A 30 -31.12 -26.95 -30.09
N LYS A 31 -30.07 -26.18 -30.39
CA LYS A 31 -28.78 -26.32 -29.69
C LYS A 31 -28.93 -26.11 -28.18
N ASP A 32 -29.70 -25.10 -27.78
CA ASP A 32 -29.81 -24.71 -26.38
C ASP A 32 -30.70 -25.69 -25.59
N ASP A 33 -31.82 -26.15 -26.16
CA ASP A 33 -32.65 -27.23 -25.62
C ASP A 33 -31.83 -28.52 -25.40
N LEU A 34 -30.96 -28.88 -26.35
CA LEU A 34 -30.10 -30.06 -26.26
C LEU A 34 -29.06 -29.89 -25.13
N VAL A 35 -28.53 -28.68 -24.90
CA VAL A 35 -27.65 -28.40 -23.76
C VAL A 35 -28.38 -28.58 -22.43
N GLU A 36 -29.62 -28.09 -22.31
CA GLU A 36 -30.43 -28.21 -21.10
C GLU A 36 -30.82 -29.66 -20.80
N LEU A 37 -31.39 -30.38 -21.79
CA LEU A 37 -31.75 -31.80 -21.67
C LEU A 37 -30.54 -32.68 -21.33
N LEU A 38 -29.38 -32.41 -21.93
CA LEU A 38 -28.18 -33.19 -21.67
C LEU A 38 -27.54 -32.85 -20.31
N GLU A 39 -27.69 -31.61 -19.81
CA GLU A 39 -27.33 -31.29 -18.42
C GLU A 39 -28.25 -32.01 -17.42
N GLU A 40 -29.57 -32.00 -17.63
CA GLU A 40 -30.53 -32.69 -16.75
C GLU A 40 -30.26 -34.21 -16.73
N HIS A 41 -30.01 -34.81 -17.90
CA HIS A 41 -29.71 -36.24 -18.01
C HIS A 41 -28.37 -36.63 -17.37
N LEU A 42 -27.31 -35.81 -17.54
CA LEU A 42 -26.01 -36.06 -16.91
C LEU A 42 -26.00 -35.81 -15.40
N ASN A 43 -26.83 -34.90 -14.89
CA ASN A 43 -26.98 -34.68 -13.45
C ASN A 43 -27.80 -35.80 -12.79
N SER A 44 -28.90 -36.24 -13.41
CA SER A 44 -29.74 -37.33 -12.88
C SER A 44 -29.02 -38.69 -12.81
N HIS A 45 -28.02 -38.90 -13.67
CA HIS A 45 -27.27 -40.17 -13.79
C HIS A 45 -25.75 -40.03 -13.52
N GLU A 46 -25.35 -39.06 -12.70
CA GLU A 46 -23.94 -38.73 -12.43
C GLU A 46 -23.07 -39.97 -12.11
N THR A 47 -23.53 -40.87 -11.25
CA THR A 47 -22.75 -42.04 -10.80
C THR A 47 -22.41 -43.05 -11.91
N THR A 48 -23.15 -43.00 -13.03
CA THR A 48 -22.93 -43.81 -14.23
C THR A 48 -22.00 -43.08 -15.20
N TYR A 49 -22.34 -41.84 -15.56
CA TYR A 49 -21.58 -41.09 -16.58
C TYR A 49 -20.22 -40.56 -16.09
N ALA A 50 -20.05 -40.31 -14.79
CA ALA A 50 -18.75 -39.90 -14.23
C ALA A 50 -17.64 -40.96 -14.38
N LYS A 51 -18.00 -42.23 -14.66
CA LYS A 51 -17.05 -43.31 -14.95
C LYS A 51 -16.66 -43.41 -16.43
N GLN A 52 -17.46 -42.84 -17.33
CA GLN A 52 -17.23 -42.92 -18.78
C GLN A 52 -16.22 -41.87 -19.23
N ALA A 53 -15.30 -42.25 -20.12
CA ALA A 53 -14.20 -41.38 -20.57
C ALA A 53 -14.68 -40.07 -21.23
N ASP A 54 -15.76 -40.14 -22.00
CA ASP A 54 -16.31 -39.02 -22.78
C ASP A 54 -16.85 -37.87 -21.91
N PHE A 55 -17.35 -38.18 -20.71
CA PHE A 55 -17.94 -37.19 -19.79
C PHE A 55 -16.97 -36.73 -18.69
N ARG A 56 -15.72 -37.23 -18.66
CA ARG A 56 -14.73 -36.86 -17.62
C ARG A 56 -14.44 -35.36 -17.58
N ASP A 57 -14.47 -34.68 -18.72
CA ASP A 57 -14.25 -33.23 -18.79
C ASP A 57 -15.42 -32.40 -18.22
N TYR A 58 -16.65 -32.94 -18.29
CA TYR A 58 -17.86 -32.30 -17.76
C TYR A 58 -17.86 -32.30 -16.22
N TYR A 59 -17.48 -33.42 -15.59
CA TYR A 59 -17.34 -33.53 -14.13
C TYR A 59 -15.99 -33.00 -13.62
N GLY A 60 -14.93 -33.08 -14.45
CA GLY A 60 -13.53 -32.86 -14.06
C GLY A 60 -13.09 -31.42 -13.78
N ARG A 61 -13.99 -30.43 -13.84
CA ARG A 61 -13.66 -28.99 -13.68
C ARG A 61 -14.35 -28.29 -12.50
N SER A 62 -15.02 -29.03 -11.61
CA SER A 62 -15.61 -28.49 -10.36
C SER A 62 -14.72 -28.69 -9.12
N GLY A 63 -13.43 -28.96 -9.30
CA GLY A 63 -12.46 -29.16 -8.22
C GLY A 63 -11.48 -27.99 -8.08
N SER A 64 -11.84 -26.99 -7.27
CA SER A 64 -10.81 -26.17 -6.61
C SER A 64 -9.95 -27.07 -5.71
N PRO A 65 -8.63 -26.84 -5.53
CA PRO A 65 -7.76 -27.70 -4.72
C PRO A 65 -8.04 -27.55 -3.22
N VAL A 66 -9.22 -28.01 -2.79
CA VAL A 66 -9.55 -28.20 -1.38
C VAL A 66 -8.74 -29.39 -0.87
N LYS A 67 -7.64 -29.05 -0.19
CA LYS A 67 -6.94 -29.79 0.86
C LYS A 67 -7.58 -31.15 1.20
N ARG A 68 -7.32 -32.16 0.37
CA ARG A 68 -7.67 -33.54 0.69
C ARG A 68 -6.67 -34.03 1.72
N GLU A 69 -7.01 -33.87 2.99
CA GLU A 69 -6.26 -34.51 4.07
C GLU A 69 -6.32 -36.03 3.85
N ARG A 70 -5.18 -36.57 3.43
CA ARG A 70 -4.97 -38.00 3.26
C ARG A 70 -3.69 -38.35 3.98
N ALA A 71 -3.82 -39.18 5.01
CA ALA A 71 -2.69 -39.75 5.72
C ALA A 71 -1.76 -40.48 4.73
N SER A 72 -0.46 -40.33 4.95
CA SER A 72 0.62 -41.15 4.40
C SER A 72 0.55 -42.59 4.99
N PRO A 73 1.34 -43.60 4.54
CA PRO A 73 2.57 -43.48 3.75
C PRO A 73 2.78 -44.53 2.62
N SER A 74 4.01 -44.54 2.08
CA SER A 74 4.53 -45.32 0.94
C SER A 74 3.97 -44.90 -0.44
N GLU A 75 4.73 -44.87 -1.53
CA GLU A 75 6.09 -45.38 -1.79
C GLU A 75 6.86 -44.42 -2.73
N ALA A 76 8.20 -44.51 -2.79
CA ALA A 76 9.03 -43.57 -3.53
C ALA A 76 9.19 -43.94 -5.02
N VAL A 77 8.87 -43.01 -5.93
CA VAL A 77 9.40 -43.03 -7.31
C VAL A 77 9.82 -41.62 -7.73
N THR A 78 11.09 -41.52 -8.12
CA THR A 78 11.74 -40.36 -8.74
C THR A 78 11.08 -39.94 -10.05
N LEU A 79 11.13 -38.65 -10.42
CA LEU A 79 11.47 -38.24 -11.80
C LEU A 79 11.82 -36.73 -11.90
N THR A 80 12.82 -36.43 -12.73
CA THR A 80 13.46 -35.11 -12.87
C THR A 80 13.10 -34.42 -14.18
N LYS A 81 12.87 -33.10 -14.16
CA LYS A 81 13.16 -32.09 -15.23
C LYS A 81 12.61 -30.73 -14.77
N SER A 82 13.06 -29.56 -15.19
CA SER A 82 14.28 -29.03 -15.81
C SER A 82 13.94 -27.61 -16.29
N ARG A 83 14.52 -26.59 -15.64
CA ARG A 83 15.02 -25.34 -16.23
C ARG A 83 14.28 -24.73 -17.44
N ARG A 84 13.71 -23.52 -17.25
CA ARG A 84 14.07 -22.38 -18.14
C ARG A 84 14.02 -21.04 -17.42
N ARG A 85 15.04 -20.23 -17.67
CA ARG A 85 15.26 -18.85 -17.18
C ARG A 85 15.57 -18.04 -18.44
N THR A 86 14.76 -17.05 -18.77
CA THR A 86 14.88 -16.28 -20.02
C THR A 86 15.57 -14.95 -19.77
N LEU A 87 16.81 -14.86 -20.25
CA LEU A 87 17.55 -13.62 -20.43
C LEU A 87 17.22 -13.09 -21.83
N VAL A 88 16.83 -11.82 -21.97
CA VAL A 88 16.61 -11.20 -23.28
C VAL A 88 17.92 -10.57 -23.75
N LYS A 89 18.38 -10.98 -24.93
CA LYS A 89 19.52 -10.38 -25.66
C LYS A 89 19.02 -10.01 -27.05
N ALA A 90 19.19 -8.75 -27.45
CA ALA A 90 18.82 -8.26 -28.77
C ALA A 90 19.74 -8.85 -29.86
N PRO A 91 19.22 -9.16 -31.06
CA PRO A 91 20.02 -9.44 -32.24
C PRO A 91 20.36 -8.15 -33.01
N SER A 92 21.45 -8.21 -33.77
CA SER A 92 21.84 -7.26 -34.83
C SER A 92 22.16 -8.07 -36.10
N GLU A 93 22.53 -7.38 -37.18
CA GLU A 93 22.95 -7.93 -38.50
C GLU A 93 21.77 -8.49 -39.36
N GLU A 94 21.71 -8.37 -40.70
CA GLU A 94 22.74 -8.01 -41.71
C GLU A 94 22.13 -7.41 -43.04
N PRO A 95 22.74 -7.35 -44.27
CA PRO A 95 22.86 -6.06 -44.99
C PRO A 95 22.45 -6.04 -46.50
N THR A 96 22.71 -4.93 -47.22
CA THR A 96 23.11 -4.95 -48.66
C THR A 96 23.87 -3.65 -49.06
N PRO A 97 24.78 -3.65 -50.06
CA PRO A 97 25.75 -2.55 -50.29
C PRO A 97 25.69 -1.88 -51.68
N GLU A 98 26.24 -0.66 -51.80
CA GLU A 98 26.84 -0.11 -53.04
C GLU A 98 28.13 0.69 -52.75
N LYS A 99 28.82 1.19 -53.79
CA LYS A 99 30.29 1.14 -53.93
C LYS A 99 30.95 2.46 -54.34
N ALA A 100 32.27 2.59 -54.08
CA ALA A 100 33.26 3.58 -54.60
C ALA A 100 33.26 4.96 -53.89
N LEU A 101 34.37 5.65 -53.57
CA LEU A 101 35.85 5.41 -53.57
C LEU A 101 36.40 5.93 -52.19
N SER A 102 37.69 5.98 -51.78
CA SER A 102 39.03 5.74 -52.36
C SER A 102 40.01 5.21 -51.27
N ALA A 103 41.30 5.00 -51.57
CA ALA A 103 42.35 4.53 -50.64
C ALA A 103 43.77 4.95 -51.14
N PRO A 104 44.95 4.62 -50.54
CA PRO A 104 45.32 4.50 -49.10
C PRO A 104 46.76 4.98 -48.67
N SER A 105 46.99 5.10 -47.35
CA SER A 105 48.15 4.59 -46.54
C SER A 105 49.60 5.17 -46.51
N THR A 106 50.24 4.90 -45.34
CA THR A 106 51.67 4.97 -44.89
C THR A 106 52.09 6.30 -44.19
N SER A 107 52.85 6.36 -43.08
CA SER A 107 53.92 5.51 -42.50
C SER A 107 54.12 5.68 -40.96
N ALA A 108 54.64 4.61 -40.34
CA ALA A 108 55.63 4.50 -39.23
C ALA A 108 56.65 5.66 -39.02
N LEU A 109 57.47 5.80 -37.94
CA LEU A 109 57.62 5.24 -36.56
C LEU A 109 58.86 5.94 -35.87
N VAL A 110 59.05 5.83 -34.54
CA VAL A 110 60.30 6.05 -33.74
C VAL A 110 60.80 7.49 -33.43
N THR A 111 60.95 7.85 -32.14
CA THR A 111 62.24 8.22 -31.47
C THR A 111 62.09 8.48 -29.95
N HIS A 112 63.13 8.16 -29.16
CA HIS A 112 63.19 8.24 -27.68
C HIS A 112 63.97 9.50 -27.23
N THR A 113 63.83 10.06 -26.01
CA THR A 113 64.43 9.59 -24.73
C THR A 113 64.10 10.54 -23.56
N PRO A 114 64.20 10.12 -22.28
CA PRO A 114 63.93 10.97 -21.09
C PRO A 114 65.19 11.43 -20.32
N ARG A 115 65.12 12.53 -19.57
CA ARG A 115 66.10 12.88 -18.51
C ARG A 115 65.47 13.71 -17.38
N ALA A 116 65.84 13.41 -16.13
CA ALA A 116 65.31 14.02 -14.91
C ALA A 116 66.30 15.01 -14.24
N LEU A 117 65.79 15.94 -13.43
CA LEU A 117 66.48 16.60 -12.29
C LEU A 117 65.49 17.00 -11.17
N ASN A 118 66.01 17.12 -9.95
CA ASN A 118 65.27 17.22 -8.68
C ASN A 118 65.21 18.66 -8.08
N ARG A 119 64.53 18.78 -6.90
CA ARG A 119 64.68 19.80 -5.82
C ARG A 119 63.91 21.14 -6.03
N ARG A 120 63.35 21.82 -5.03
CA ARG A 120 63.41 21.76 -3.53
C ARG A 120 62.03 22.03 -2.87
N VAL A 121 61.93 21.73 -1.57
CA VAL A 121 60.93 22.26 -0.61
C VAL A 121 61.53 23.43 0.20
N SER A 122 60.76 24.49 0.41
CA SER A 122 60.83 25.56 1.45
C SER A 122 59.58 26.41 1.22
N GLU A 123 58.54 26.39 2.05
CA GLU A 123 58.44 27.08 3.36
C GLU A 123 58.71 28.59 3.26
N VAL A 124 57.65 29.41 3.32
CA VAL A 124 57.47 30.62 4.16
C VAL A 124 56.10 31.30 3.88
N LEU A 125 55.53 31.83 4.96
CA LEU A 125 54.28 32.57 5.22
C LEU A 125 53.49 33.29 4.10
N SER A 126 52.16 33.19 4.26
CA SER A 126 51.11 34.22 4.07
C SER A 126 51.22 35.22 2.91
N GLU A 127 50.47 34.95 1.84
CA GLU A 127 49.81 35.99 1.05
C GLU A 127 48.30 35.72 1.11
N VAL A 128 47.53 36.68 1.61
CA VAL A 128 46.05 36.63 1.59
C VAL A 128 45.63 37.10 0.20
N ASP A 129 45.67 36.17 -0.77
CA ASP A 129 45.33 36.46 -2.16
C ASP A 129 43.80 36.54 -2.30
N ILE A 130 43.26 37.73 -2.06
CA ILE A 130 41.87 38.07 -2.27
C ILE A 130 41.60 38.01 -3.78
N PRO A 131 40.69 37.15 -4.28
CA PRO A 131 40.37 37.10 -5.71
C PRO A 131 39.64 38.39 -6.13
N ALA A 132 40.41 39.39 -6.53
CA ALA A 132 39.96 40.72 -6.92
C ALA A 132 39.50 40.75 -8.40
N SER A 133 38.41 40.05 -8.70
CA SER A 133 37.61 40.33 -9.90
C SER A 133 36.14 39.91 -9.67
N PRO A 134 35.19 40.87 -9.70
CA PRO A 134 33.76 40.55 -9.56
C PRO A 134 33.25 39.54 -10.61
N ALA A 135 33.84 39.53 -11.80
CA ALA A 135 33.50 38.59 -12.86
C ALA A 135 33.91 37.14 -12.52
N GLN A 136 35.06 36.94 -11.88
CA GLN A 136 35.52 35.59 -11.49
C GLN A 136 34.75 35.05 -10.28
N LEU A 137 34.34 35.92 -9.35
CA LEU A 137 33.43 35.54 -8.27
C LEU A 137 32.03 35.21 -8.80
N ALA A 138 31.54 35.94 -9.82
CA ALA A 138 30.29 35.60 -10.50
C ALA A 138 30.39 34.25 -11.24
N GLU A 139 31.49 34.00 -11.98
CA GLU A 139 31.71 32.74 -12.69
C GLU A 139 31.81 31.54 -11.75
N VAL A 140 32.56 31.65 -10.64
CA VAL A 140 32.63 30.60 -9.60
C VAL A 140 31.28 30.42 -8.88
N ALA A 141 30.54 31.50 -8.63
CA ALA A 141 29.19 31.42 -8.09
C ALA A 141 28.25 30.69 -9.08
N ASP A 142 28.24 31.07 -10.35
CA ASP A 142 27.44 30.43 -11.41
C ASP A 142 27.78 28.96 -11.57
N HIS A 143 29.06 28.58 -11.55
CA HIS A 143 29.45 27.17 -11.51
C HIS A 143 28.93 26.46 -10.25
N SER A 144 29.00 27.08 -9.08
CA SER A 144 28.44 26.49 -7.85
C SER A 144 26.91 26.35 -7.92
N PHE A 145 26.19 27.34 -8.46
CA PHE A 145 24.75 27.30 -8.66
C PHE A 145 24.35 26.25 -9.72
N GLN A 146 25.12 26.11 -10.80
CA GLN A 146 24.90 25.05 -11.80
C GLN A 146 25.17 23.67 -11.21
N ILE A 147 26.21 23.47 -10.40
CA ILE A 147 26.50 22.18 -9.74
C ILE A 147 25.43 21.84 -8.69
N VAL A 148 25.01 22.82 -7.88
CA VAL A 148 23.92 22.64 -6.89
C VAL A 148 22.61 22.33 -7.61
N LYS A 149 22.27 23.07 -8.68
CA LYS A 149 21.07 22.82 -9.49
C LYS A 149 21.11 21.45 -10.17
N ALA A 150 22.25 21.05 -10.74
CA ALA A 150 22.43 19.74 -11.36
C ALA A 150 22.27 18.61 -10.33
N LYS A 151 22.85 18.76 -9.13
CA LYS A 151 22.69 17.77 -8.05
C LYS A 151 21.29 17.76 -7.44
N THR A 152 20.59 18.88 -7.36
CA THR A 152 19.19 18.88 -6.90
C THR A 152 18.26 18.30 -7.95
N THR A 153 18.50 18.51 -9.26
CA THR A 153 17.76 17.78 -10.32
C THR A 153 18.10 16.30 -10.34
N GLU A 154 19.38 15.90 -10.18
CA GLU A 154 19.78 14.50 -10.10
C GLU A 154 19.13 13.80 -8.88
N LEU A 155 19.11 14.46 -7.72
CA LEU A 155 18.41 13.95 -6.54
C LEU A 155 16.89 13.93 -6.74
N TRP A 156 16.30 14.93 -7.40
CA TRP A 156 14.86 14.98 -7.69
C TRP A 156 14.42 13.82 -8.61
N ASP A 157 15.12 13.64 -9.73
CA ASP A 157 14.88 12.55 -10.68
C ASP A 157 15.11 11.18 -10.03
N LYS A 158 16.16 11.06 -9.20
CA LYS A 158 16.47 9.85 -8.42
C LYS A 158 15.47 9.56 -7.31
N THR A 159 14.82 10.58 -6.74
CA THR A 159 13.73 10.41 -5.75
C THR A 159 12.40 10.00 -6.38
N GLN A 160 12.31 9.91 -7.72
CA GLN A 160 11.12 9.39 -8.42
C GLN A 160 9.81 10.10 -8.00
N ILE A 161 9.89 11.39 -7.66
CA ILE A 161 8.75 12.13 -7.10
C ILE A 161 7.58 12.21 -8.09
N ASP A 162 7.85 12.23 -9.40
CA ASP A 162 6.78 12.23 -10.40
C ASP A 162 6.15 10.84 -10.59
N TYR A 163 6.90 9.75 -10.39
CA TYR A 163 6.31 8.42 -10.21
C TYR A 163 5.48 8.35 -8.92
N PHE A 164 5.94 8.94 -7.81
CA PHE A 164 5.15 9.01 -6.58
C PHE A 164 3.87 9.85 -6.77
N LYS A 165 3.91 10.95 -7.53
CA LYS A 165 2.71 11.73 -7.88
C LYS A 165 1.73 10.93 -8.74
N GLU A 166 2.22 10.20 -9.75
CA GLU A 166 1.35 9.37 -10.59
C GLU A 166 0.80 8.17 -9.82
N LEU A 167 1.62 7.52 -8.99
CA LEU A 167 1.22 6.45 -8.06
C LEU A 167 0.19 6.96 -7.03
N VAL A 168 0.36 8.18 -6.51
CA VAL A 168 -0.62 8.84 -5.66
C VAL A 168 -1.87 9.21 -6.45
N ARG A 169 -1.78 9.66 -7.71
CA ARG A 169 -2.97 9.96 -8.53
C ARG A 169 -3.78 8.71 -8.86
N GLU A 170 -3.09 7.65 -9.26
CA GLU A 170 -3.67 6.34 -9.58
C GLU A 170 -4.27 5.69 -8.33
N ASN A 171 -3.51 5.64 -7.22
CA ASN A 171 -3.99 5.00 -5.99
C ASN A 171 -4.91 5.87 -5.14
N ALA A 172 -4.84 7.21 -5.15
CA ALA A 172 -5.74 8.08 -4.38
C ALA A 172 -7.21 7.94 -4.79
N SER A 173 -7.47 7.35 -5.96
CA SER A 173 -8.81 6.88 -6.35
C SER A 173 -9.35 5.72 -5.50
N SER A 174 -8.53 5.12 -4.64
CA SER A 174 -8.90 4.03 -3.74
C SER A 174 -9.46 4.55 -2.41
N VAL A 175 -10.49 3.87 -1.92
CA VAL A 175 -11.01 4.05 -0.56
C VAL A 175 -9.90 3.87 0.48
N ALA A 176 -9.02 2.88 0.27
CA ALA A 176 -7.97 2.54 1.21
C ALA A 176 -6.95 3.68 1.39
N THR A 177 -6.53 4.34 0.30
CA THR A 177 -5.57 5.44 0.38
C THR A 177 -6.16 6.67 1.06
N ILE A 178 -7.41 7.03 0.73
CA ILE A 178 -8.05 8.18 1.38
C ILE A 178 -8.21 7.92 2.88
N GLN A 179 -8.56 6.67 3.26
CA GLN A 179 -8.60 6.26 4.66
C GLN A 179 -7.23 6.37 5.34
N THR A 180 -6.15 5.89 4.70
CA THR A 180 -4.80 5.99 5.27
C THR A 180 -4.33 7.45 5.37
N LEU A 181 -4.73 8.33 4.46
CA LEU A 181 -4.40 9.75 4.51
C LEU A 181 -5.09 10.44 5.68
N ILE A 182 -6.39 10.16 5.91
CA ILE A 182 -7.14 10.66 7.08
C ILE A 182 -6.46 10.19 8.37
N LEU A 183 -6.13 8.89 8.48
CA LEU A 183 -5.43 8.33 9.63
C LEU A 183 -4.04 8.94 9.83
N LEU A 184 -3.31 9.24 8.75
CA LEU A 184 -1.99 9.86 8.81
C LEU A 184 -2.09 11.31 9.31
N ILE A 185 -3.08 12.08 8.86
CA ILE A 185 -3.33 13.45 9.34
C ILE A 185 -3.73 13.45 10.82
N GLU A 186 -4.61 12.52 11.23
CA GLU A 186 -4.98 12.33 12.64
C GLU A 186 -3.77 11.95 13.50
N ALA A 187 -2.94 11.01 13.05
CA ALA A 187 -1.72 10.59 13.73
C ALA A 187 -0.71 11.73 13.84
N ALA A 188 -0.39 12.39 12.73
CA ALA A 188 0.59 13.47 12.68
C ALA A 188 0.18 14.66 13.56
N GLY A 189 -1.11 15.04 13.51
CA GLY A 189 -1.64 16.10 14.37
C GLY A 189 -1.67 15.72 15.85
N LEU A 190 -2.06 14.48 16.19
CA LEU A 190 -1.96 13.98 17.56
C LEU A 190 -0.52 14.06 18.06
N GLN A 191 0.42 13.50 17.29
CA GLN A 191 1.84 13.46 17.63
C GLN A 191 2.46 14.85 17.82
N TRP A 192 2.15 15.78 16.92
CA TRP A 192 2.59 17.17 17.01
C TRP A 192 2.07 17.87 18.27
N ASN A 193 0.84 17.57 18.67
CA ASN A 193 0.20 18.18 19.83
C ASN A 193 0.46 17.44 21.16
N THR A 194 0.99 16.20 21.13
CA THR A 194 1.41 15.46 22.34
C THR A 194 2.90 15.62 22.66
N LEU A 195 3.74 15.90 21.66
CA LEU A 195 5.15 16.17 21.87
C LEU A 195 5.34 17.54 22.52
N GLN A 196 5.55 17.55 23.84
CA GLN A 196 6.01 18.73 24.56
C GLN A 196 7.46 19.06 24.15
N THR A 197 7.62 19.81 23.05
CA THR A 197 8.92 20.11 22.41
C THR A 197 9.82 21.05 23.22
N THR A 198 9.47 21.35 24.47
CA THR A 198 10.13 22.36 25.29
C THR A 198 10.14 21.97 26.78
N THR A 199 11.10 21.14 27.20
CA THR A 199 11.50 21.13 28.61
C THR A 199 12.33 22.38 28.91
N THR A 200 11.94 23.14 29.93
CA THR A 200 12.67 24.32 30.40
C THR A 200 13.72 23.92 31.43
N PHE A 201 14.99 23.87 31.01
CA PHE A 201 16.08 23.78 31.98
C PHE A 201 16.36 25.19 32.55
N ALA A 202 16.29 25.33 33.88
CA ALA A 202 16.69 26.57 34.56
C ALA A 202 18.21 26.72 34.51
N LEU A 203 18.71 27.79 33.88
CA LEU A 203 20.16 28.02 33.82
C LEU A 203 20.69 28.44 35.20
N SER A 204 21.92 28.03 35.51
CA SER A 204 22.66 28.59 36.65
C SER A 204 22.81 30.11 36.50
N ASP A 205 22.71 30.85 37.61
CA ASP A 205 22.77 32.32 37.65
C ASP A 205 24.00 32.92 36.93
N SER A 206 25.11 32.18 36.91
CA SER A 206 26.34 32.56 36.19
C SER A 206 26.16 32.59 34.67
N VAL A 207 25.38 31.66 34.10
CA VAL A 207 25.13 31.55 32.65
C VAL A 207 23.95 32.45 32.25
N SER A 208 22.90 32.50 33.07
CA SER A 208 21.72 33.36 32.88
C SER A 208 22.11 34.84 32.70
N LYS A 209 23.10 35.33 33.47
CA LYS A 209 23.66 36.69 33.31
C LYS A 209 24.38 36.94 31.98
N TYR A 210 24.88 35.90 31.32
CA TYR A 210 25.61 36.02 30.06
C TYR A 210 24.69 35.87 28.83
N THR A 211 23.69 35.00 28.92
CA THR A 211 22.70 34.76 27.85
C THR A 211 21.48 35.67 27.93
N ASN A 212 21.30 36.39 29.04
CA ASN A 212 20.11 37.19 29.36
C ASN A 212 18.80 36.38 29.26
N SER A 213 18.89 35.08 29.57
CA SER A 213 17.78 34.12 29.50
C SER A 213 17.84 33.17 30.69
N GLN A 214 16.73 33.08 31.42
CA GLN A 214 16.64 32.26 32.64
C GLN A 214 16.32 30.78 32.34
N TYR A 215 15.81 30.49 31.13
CA TYR A 215 15.41 29.16 30.69
C TYR A 215 16.00 28.82 29.33
N LEU A 216 16.48 27.59 29.18
CA LEU A 216 16.90 27.01 27.92
C LEU A 216 15.78 26.08 27.43
N PHE A 217 15.29 26.32 26.21
CA PHE A 217 14.33 25.44 25.54
C PHE A 217 15.10 24.39 24.74
N ILE A 218 15.05 23.13 25.18
CA ILE A 218 15.59 21.98 24.45
C ILE A 218 14.42 21.10 24.02
N PRO A 219 14.41 20.57 22.78
CA PRO A 219 13.49 19.50 22.38
C PRO A 219 13.66 18.26 23.25
N ASP A 220 12.61 17.89 23.99
CA ASP A 220 12.64 16.72 24.85
C ASP A 220 12.40 15.43 24.05
N PHE A 221 13.49 14.78 23.65
CA PHE A 221 13.44 13.45 23.05
C PHE A 221 13.26 12.32 24.08
N LEU A 222 13.45 12.59 25.38
CA LEU A 222 13.20 11.60 26.44
C LEU A 222 11.70 11.39 26.68
N ALA A 223 10.86 12.36 26.33
CA ALA A 223 9.40 12.19 26.25
C ALA A 223 8.98 11.00 25.37
N LEU A 224 9.76 10.61 24.36
CA LEU A 224 9.50 9.41 23.53
C LEU A 224 9.71 8.09 24.30
N LEU A 225 10.37 8.11 25.47
CA LEU A 225 10.55 6.96 26.34
C LEU A 225 9.52 6.90 27.49
N THR A 226 8.74 7.96 27.72
CA THR A 226 7.76 7.99 28.82
C THR A 226 6.44 7.33 28.44
N SER A 227 5.70 6.86 29.44
CA SER A 227 4.31 6.40 29.30
C SER A 227 3.39 7.44 28.66
N ASP A 228 3.70 8.71 28.86
CA ASP A 228 2.79 9.83 28.59
C ASP A 228 2.70 10.12 27.09
N TRP A 229 3.73 9.73 26.33
CA TRP A 229 3.71 9.72 24.87
C TRP A 229 3.07 8.44 24.31
N TRP A 230 3.44 7.26 24.85
CA TRP A 230 2.94 5.98 24.34
C TRP A 230 1.47 5.71 24.67
N ALA A 231 0.95 6.17 25.81
CA ALA A 231 -0.43 5.89 26.21
C ALA A 231 -1.46 6.55 25.26
N PRO A 232 -1.35 7.86 24.90
CA PRO A 232 -2.21 8.45 23.87
C PRO A 232 -2.01 7.80 22.49
N ALA A 233 -0.77 7.51 22.10
CA ALA A 233 -0.45 6.94 20.78
C ALA A 233 -1.01 5.51 20.61
N THR A 234 -0.95 4.69 21.67
CA THR A 234 -1.48 3.31 21.68
C THR A 234 -2.99 3.30 21.80
N LEU A 235 -3.60 4.15 22.63
CA LEU A 235 -5.05 4.34 22.70
C LEU A 235 -5.61 4.75 21.33
N TRP A 236 -5.06 5.80 20.71
CA TRP A 236 -5.46 6.25 19.39
C TRP A 236 -5.31 5.14 18.35
N SER A 237 -4.18 4.43 18.35
CA SER A 237 -3.92 3.34 17.39
C SER A 237 -4.93 2.20 17.54
N LEU A 238 -5.22 1.80 18.79
CA LEU A 238 -6.14 0.72 19.10
C LEU A 238 -7.56 1.05 18.63
N THR A 239 -8.04 2.27 18.89
CA THR A 239 -9.40 2.69 18.53
C THR A 239 -9.58 3.03 17.06
N ASN A 240 -8.56 3.61 16.39
CA ASN A 240 -8.72 4.19 15.05
C ASN A 240 -8.29 3.28 13.89
N TRP A 241 -7.40 2.30 14.11
CA TRP A 241 -7.00 1.40 13.02
C TRP A 241 -6.83 -0.07 13.44
N VAL A 242 -6.26 -0.39 14.61
CA VAL A 242 -6.00 -1.80 14.96
C VAL A 242 -7.30 -2.59 15.15
N LEU A 243 -8.20 -2.18 16.06
CA LEU A 243 -9.48 -2.86 16.24
C LEU A 243 -10.36 -2.75 14.98
N PRO A 244 -10.52 -1.58 14.34
CA PRO A 244 -11.23 -1.49 13.06
C PRO A 244 -10.72 -2.45 11.97
N LEU A 245 -9.41 -2.64 11.79
CA LEU A 245 -8.85 -3.61 10.83
C LEU A 245 -9.18 -5.05 11.21
N ILE A 246 -8.97 -5.44 12.48
CA ILE A 246 -9.23 -6.82 12.95
C ILE A 246 -10.69 -7.20 12.68
N PHE A 247 -11.62 -6.37 13.12
CA PHE A 247 -13.04 -6.63 12.91
C PHE A 247 -13.45 -6.49 11.43
N SER A 248 -12.88 -5.56 10.66
CA SER A 248 -13.12 -5.41 9.20
C SER A 248 -12.63 -6.61 8.37
N TYR A 249 -11.57 -7.29 8.83
CA TYR A 249 -11.06 -8.53 8.24
C TYR A 249 -12.00 -9.72 8.48
N PHE A 250 -12.53 -9.88 9.70
CA PHE A 250 -13.44 -10.99 10.04
C PHE A 250 -14.91 -10.75 9.64
N PHE A 251 -15.40 -9.51 9.76
CA PHE A 251 -16.81 -9.13 9.51
C PHE A 251 -16.94 -8.36 8.20
N ASN A 252 -16.74 -9.08 7.09
CA ASN A 252 -16.85 -8.50 5.76
C ASN A 252 -18.32 -8.54 5.26
N LEU A 253 -18.97 -7.38 5.25
CA LEU A 253 -20.35 -7.19 4.81
C LEU A 253 -20.44 -7.14 3.28
N THR A 254 -19.45 -6.54 2.62
CA THR A 254 -19.45 -6.36 1.16
C THR A 254 -19.26 -7.67 0.38
N LEU A 255 -18.56 -8.67 0.94
CA LEU A 255 -18.34 -9.99 0.30
C LEU A 255 -19.63 -10.78 0.01
N ARG A 256 -20.68 -10.66 0.83
CA ARG A 256 -21.93 -11.44 0.63
C ARG A 256 -22.87 -10.85 -0.43
N SER A 257 -22.63 -9.62 -0.90
CA SER A 257 -23.56 -8.94 -1.81
C SER A 257 -23.41 -9.34 -3.29
N ASN A 258 -22.28 -9.95 -3.67
CA ASN A 258 -21.97 -10.29 -5.07
C ASN A 258 -21.70 -11.80 -5.24
N THR A 259 -22.77 -12.59 -5.28
CA THR A 259 -22.70 -14.05 -5.51
C THR A 259 -22.58 -14.45 -6.98
N ASN A 260 -22.68 -13.51 -7.93
CA ASN A 260 -22.82 -13.82 -9.37
C ASN A 260 -21.78 -13.18 -10.31
N ARG A 261 -20.93 -12.23 -9.87
CA ARG A 261 -19.87 -11.65 -10.72
C ARG A 261 -18.49 -11.84 -10.09
N LYS A 262 -17.70 -12.75 -10.68
CA LYS A 262 -16.28 -12.98 -10.37
C LYS A 262 -15.39 -11.84 -10.90
N SER A 263 -15.56 -10.62 -10.39
CA SER A 263 -14.61 -9.52 -10.63
C SER A 263 -13.42 -9.66 -9.69
N THR A 264 -12.38 -10.36 -10.14
CA THR A 264 -11.15 -10.67 -9.38
C THR A 264 -10.28 -9.43 -9.06
N ASP A 265 -10.62 -8.28 -9.63
CA ASP A 265 -9.66 -7.21 -9.91
C ASP A 265 -9.46 -6.21 -8.77
N ARG A 266 -10.36 -6.16 -7.77
CA ARG A 266 -10.33 -5.14 -6.70
C ARG A 266 -11.07 -5.54 -5.40
N GLN A 267 -10.91 -6.79 -4.97
CA GLN A 267 -11.37 -7.24 -3.65
C GLN A 267 -10.39 -6.84 -2.56
N TYR A 268 -10.82 -5.95 -1.66
CA TYR A 268 -10.03 -5.58 -0.48
C TYR A 268 -9.97 -6.75 0.51
N PRO A 269 -8.82 -7.00 1.18
CA PRO A 269 -8.69 -8.07 2.17
C PRO A 269 -9.47 -7.78 3.46
N ALA A 270 -9.78 -6.51 3.73
CA ALA A 270 -10.59 -6.05 4.85
C ALA A 270 -11.67 -5.10 4.29
N ASP A 271 -12.90 -5.18 4.79
CA ASP A 271 -14.04 -4.40 4.29
C ASP A 271 -13.97 -2.91 4.70
N PRO A 272 -13.79 -1.96 3.74
CA PRO A 272 -13.63 -0.54 4.07
C PRO A 272 -14.85 0.09 4.75
N LEU A 273 -16.05 -0.47 4.51
CA LEU A 273 -17.29 0.01 5.12
C LEU A 273 -17.36 -0.41 6.59
N THR A 274 -17.17 -1.70 6.88
CA THR A 274 -17.11 -2.21 8.26
C THR A 274 -16.01 -1.49 9.06
N PHE A 275 -14.83 -1.30 8.47
CA PHE A 275 -13.72 -0.56 9.09
C PHE A 275 -14.16 0.81 9.61
N ASN A 276 -14.83 1.61 8.77
CA ASN A 276 -15.19 2.98 9.14
C ASN A 276 -16.36 3.06 10.13
N ILE A 277 -17.32 2.14 10.04
CA ILE A 277 -18.38 2.01 11.04
C ILE A 277 -17.79 1.69 12.41
N LEU A 278 -16.82 0.77 12.47
CA LEU A 278 -16.14 0.41 13.71
C LEU A 278 -15.29 1.54 14.26
N LYS A 279 -14.55 2.27 13.40
CA LYS A 279 -13.83 3.48 13.81
C LYS A 279 -14.78 4.50 14.43
N ALA A 280 -15.94 4.76 13.81
CA ALA A 280 -16.94 5.69 14.36
C ALA A 280 -17.46 5.24 15.74
N ILE A 281 -17.81 3.96 15.88
CA ILE A 281 -18.31 3.36 17.14
C ILE A 281 -17.23 3.42 18.24
N LEU A 282 -15.99 3.06 17.93
CA LEU A 282 -14.89 3.08 18.89
C LEU A 282 -14.50 4.52 19.28
N ALA A 283 -14.44 5.44 18.33
CA ALA A 283 -14.23 6.85 18.62
C ALA A 283 -15.38 7.46 19.44
N TYR A 284 -16.62 7.01 19.24
CA TYR A 284 -17.77 7.42 20.05
C TYR A 284 -17.66 6.84 21.46
N SER A 285 -17.34 5.55 21.59
CA SER A 285 -17.19 4.87 22.88
C SER A 285 -16.03 5.40 23.72
N ALA A 286 -14.91 5.77 23.10
CA ALA A 286 -13.71 6.20 23.81
C ALA A 286 -13.71 7.70 24.13
N TYR A 287 -14.19 8.55 23.21
CA TYR A 287 -13.93 10.00 23.29
C TYR A 287 -15.18 10.87 23.49
N LYS A 288 -16.38 10.29 23.60
CA LYS A 288 -17.62 11.04 23.87
C LYS A 288 -17.52 11.83 25.19
N PHE A 289 -17.98 13.09 25.16
CA PHE A 289 -18.26 13.82 26.39
C PHE A 289 -19.54 13.29 27.05
N PRO A 290 -19.50 12.86 28.32
CA PRO A 290 -20.71 12.58 29.08
C PRO A 290 -21.42 13.90 29.44
N VAL A 291 -22.43 14.26 28.66
CA VAL A 291 -23.34 15.36 28.99
C VAL A 291 -24.32 14.84 30.05
N VAL A 292 -24.19 15.35 31.28
CA VAL A 292 -25.19 15.14 32.33
C VAL A 292 -26.31 16.15 32.13
N ASP A 293 -27.55 15.68 32.11
CA ASP A 293 -28.73 16.55 31.99
C ASP A 293 -28.92 17.32 33.31
N PRO A 294 -28.88 18.67 33.32
CA PRO A 294 -29.00 19.46 34.55
C PRO A 294 -30.34 19.26 35.28
N ALA A 295 -31.36 18.70 34.61
CA ALA A 295 -32.63 18.34 35.24
C ALA A 295 -32.55 17.14 36.19
N LEU A 296 -31.53 16.28 36.07
CA LEU A 296 -31.33 15.09 36.92
C LEU A 296 -30.52 15.38 38.19
N THR A 297 -29.96 16.58 38.31
CA THR A 297 -29.05 16.95 39.39
C THR A 297 -29.54 18.23 40.05
N THR A 298 -30.09 18.12 41.25
CA THR A 298 -30.70 19.23 42.03
C THR A 298 -29.74 20.35 42.46
N ASN A 299 -28.46 20.27 42.06
CA ASN A 299 -27.46 21.31 42.27
C ASN A 299 -27.05 21.92 40.92
N PRO A 300 -27.16 23.25 40.72
CA PRO A 300 -26.58 23.90 39.55
C PRO A 300 -25.05 23.87 39.64
N GLY A 301 -24.42 22.98 38.88
CA GLY A 301 -22.97 22.80 38.85
C GLY A 301 -22.51 21.75 37.86
N ILE A 302 -21.21 21.69 37.60
CA ILE A 302 -20.60 20.64 36.78
C ILE A 302 -20.60 19.35 37.61
N VAL A 303 -21.63 18.53 37.44
CA VAL A 303 -21.63 17.20 38.06
C VAL A 303 -20.54 16.36 37.40
N GLN A 304 -19.61 15.91 38.24
CA GLN A 304 -18.44 15.13 37.85
C GLN A 304 -18.93 13.82 37.21
N ALA A 305 -18.91 13.81 35.89
CA ALA A 305 -19.54 12.76 35.11
C ALA A 305 -18.80 11.43 35.27
N ASN A 306 -19.54 10.35 34.99
CA ASN A 306 -19.05 8.96 34.95
C ASN A 306 -17.63 8.86 34.39
N ASP A 307 -16.81 8.03 35.04
CA ASP A 307 -15.40 7.82 34.74
C ASP A 307 -15.08 7.94 33.25
N LEU A 308 -14.30 8.95 32.89
CA LEU A 308 -13.89 9.24 31.51
C LEU A 308 -12.69 8.37 31.07
N SER A 309 -12.29 7.37 31.89
CA SER A 309 -11.40 6.30 31.46
C SER A 309 -12.01 5.47 30.33
N TRP A 310 -11.16 4.77 29.58
CA TRP A 310 -11.62 3.82 28.58
C TRP A 310 -10.77 2.55 28.65
N GLY A 311 -11.37 1.47 29.19
CA GLY A 311 -10.66 0.21 29.43
C GLY A 311 -9.47 0.42 30.38
N PRO A 312 -8.24 0.08 29.97
CA PRO A 312 -7.04 0.28 30.80
C PRO A 312 -6.49 1.71 30.76
N PHE A 313 -7.05 2.61 29.94
CA PHE A 313 -6.51 3.96 29.74
C PHE A 313 -7.19 4.99 30.65
N ALA A 314 -6.38 5.78 31.36
CA ALA A 314 -6.85 6.82 32.26
C ALA A 314 -7.60 7.95 31.53
N ALA A 315 -8.51 8.62 32.25
CA ALA A 315 -9.31 9.74 31.75
C ALA A 315 -8.47 10.89 31.15
N GLU A 316 -7.26 11.11 31.67
CA GLU A 316 -6.30 12.08 31.14
C GLU A 316 -5.81 11.68 29.75
N THR A 317 -5.36 10.43 29.56
CA THR A 317 -4.93 9.88 28.27
C THR A 317 -6.04 9.98 27.22
N VAL A 318 -7.28 9.65 27.61
CA VAL A 318 -8.47 9.78 26.77
C VAL A 318 -8.73 11.24 26.40
N GLY A 319 -8.62 12.15 27.38
CA GLY A 319 -8.74 13.60 27.19
C GLY A 319 -7.70 14.18 26.24
N ILE A 320 -6.45 13.72 26.32
CA ILE A 320 -5.36 14.11 25.43
C ILE A 320 -5.70 13.73 23.98
N VAL A 321 -6.00 12.44 23.69
CA VAL A 321 -6.34 12.03 22.31
C VAL A 321 -7.55 12.79 21.77
N ARG A 322 -8.60 12.95 22.59
CA ARG A 322 -9.83 13.66 22.23
C ARG A 322 -9.60 15.12 21.83
N ASN A 323 -8.63 15.79 22.46
CA ASN A 323 -8.40 17.22 22.31
C ASN A 323 -7.24 17.55 21.36
N SER A 324 -6.23 16.67 21.25
CA SER A 324 -4.99 16.89 20.49
C SER A 324 -5.05 16.39 19.03
N VAL A 325 -6.03 15.58 18.64
CA VAL A 325 -6.27 15.26 17.22
C VAL A 325 -6.81 16.51 16.48
N PRO A 326 -6.47 16.77 15.20
CA PRO A 326 -7.05 17.86 14.43
C PRO A 326 -8.59 17.80 14.38
N GLY A 327 -9.27 18.86 14.82
CA GLY A 327 -10.74 18.88 14.98
C GLY A 327 -11.27 18.12 16.19
N GLY A 328 -10.39 17.55 17.01
CA GLY A 328 -10.70 16.80 18.24
C GLY A 328 -11.68 15.65 18.03
N TYR A 329 -12.58 15.46 19.01
CA TYR A 329 -13.67 14.49 18.96
C TYR A 329 -14.46 14.51 17.63
N TYR A 330 -14.83 15.71 17.18
CA TYR A 330 -15.63 15.88 15.96
C TYR A 330 -14.80 15.55 14.71
N GLY A 331 -13.51 15.87 14.69
CA GLY A 331 -12.57 15.48 13.63
C GLY A 331 -12.51 13.96 13.45
N LEU A 332 -12.33 13.21 14.55
CA LEU A 332 -12.32 11.74 14.54
C LEU A 332 -13.62 11.15 13.97
N GLN A 333 -14.77 11.71 14.34
CA GLN A 333 -16.08 11.29 13.83
C GLN A 333 -16.27 11.65 12.35
N ILE A 334 -15.91 12.87 11.95
CA ILE A 334 -15.98 13.31 10.54
C ILE A 334 -15.09 12.43 9.66
N GLY A 335 -13.86 12.11 10.09
CA GLY A 335 -12.96 11.21 9.37
C GLY A 335 -13.56 9.81 9.16
N ALA A 336 -14.27 9.27 10.16
CA ALA A 336 -14.98 8.01 10.02
C ALA A 336 -16.21 8.10 9.10
N VAL A 337 -17.04 9.15 9.22
CA VAL A 337 -18.21 9.39 8.36
C VAL A 337 -17.81 9.56 6.89
N VAL A 338 -16.75 10.32 6.62
CA VAL A 338 -16.17 10.49 5.28
C VAL A 338 -15.73 9.13 4.72
N GLY A 339 -15.05 8.31 5.53
CA GLY A 339 -14.69 6.95 5.15
C GLY A 339 -15.89 6.04 4.85
N VAL A 340 -16.98 6.12 5.63
CA VAL A 340 -18.24 5.41 5.32
C VAL A 340 -18.80 5.86 3.96
N LEU A 341 -18.93 7.17 3.73
CA LEU A 341 -19.47 7.71 2.48
C LEU A 341 -18.65 7.27 1.25
N ILE A 342 -17.32 7.33 1.34
CA ILE A 342 -16.43 6.92 0.25
C ILE A 342 -16.50 5.40 0.03
N SER A 343 -16.56 4.59 1.10
CA SER A 343 -16.72 3.14 0.98
C SER A 343 -18.05 2.74 0.32
N LEU A 344 -19.13 3.46 0.62
CA LEU A 344 -20.45 3.25 0.01
C LEU A 344 -20.47 3.69 -1.46
N TYR A 345 -19.79 4.79 -1.79
CA TYR A 345 -19.63 5.27 -3.17
C TYR A 345 -18.85 4.27 -4.05
N ASP A 346 -17.70 3.76 -3.57
CA ASP A 346 -16.94 2.72 -4.28
C ASP A 346 -17.74 1.41 -4.40
N ALA A 347 -18.48 1.01 -3.37
CA ALA A 347 -19.37 -0.15 -3.43
C ALA A 347 -20.53 0.04 -4.44
N ALA A 348 -21.06 1.26 -4.57
CA ALA A 348 -22.11 1.59 -5.54
C ALA A 348 -21.58 1.61 -6.98
N LEU A 349 -20.38 2.16 -7.22
CA LEU A 349 -19.73 2.15 -8.55
C LEU A 349 -19.35 0.74 -9.03
N LYS A 350 -19.19 -0.23 -8.10
CA LYS A 350 -18.85 -1.62 -8.40
C LYS A 350 -20.04 -2.52 -8.78
N LYS A 351 -21.27 -1.98 -8.78
CA LYS A 351 -22.53 -2.74 -8.95
C LYS A 351 -23.11 -2.61 -10.36
#